data_AF-A0A931FT36-F1
#
_entry.id   AF-A0A931FT36-F1
#
_cell.length_a   1.000
_cell.length_b   1.000
_cell.length_c   1.000
_cell.angle_alpha   90.00
_cell.angle_beta   90.00
_cell.angle_gamma   90.00
#
_symmetry.space_group_name_H-M   'P 1'
#
loop_
_entity.id
_entity.type
_entity.pdbx_description
1 polymer ?
#
loop_
_entity_poly.entity_id
_entity_poly.type
_entity_poly.pdbx_seq_one_letter_code
_entity_poly.pdbx_strand_id
1 'polypeptide(L)'
;MSFSIEQFVKALNAEYSNLTVSYQELDYNGKIPIFFVRFTTLRDLATTWSKLVDTIAFDFQSQLTDEFQIWNIYIFFIRPAGIIDELAYNSLKLKIENDTFSSRKILVEDHDTDEILNEHIINKNVNFSVNQVARPSANFEPDPLLWSILEDKVLKKQKITSEASSAFDELVKQLKTPRS
;
A
#
# COMPACT_ATOMS: atom_id res chain seq x y z
N MET A 1 -4.60 -33.31 5.27
CA MET A 1 -5.96 -32.76 5.09
C MET A 1 -5.83 -31.63 4.09
N SER A 2 -6.62 -31.62 3.01
CA SER A 2 -6.62 -30.51 2.05
C SER A 2 -7.27 -29.30 2.71
N PHE A 3 -6.55 -28.19 2.80
CA PHE A 3 -7.09 -26.92 3.28
C PHE A 3 -8.27 -26.49 2.38
N SER A 4 -9.40 -26.12 2.98
CA SER A 4 -10.57 -25.61 2.27
C SER A 4 -10.80 -24.16 2.68
N ILE A 5 -10.66 -23.25 1.71
CA ILE A 5 -10.87 -21.82 1.93
C ILE A 5 -12.30 -21.51 2.37
N GLU A 6 -13.29 -22.24 1.86
CA GLU A 6 -14.69 -22.07 2.27
C GLU A 6 -14.89 -22.42 3.76
N GLN A 7 -14.24 -23.48 4.24
CA GLN A 7 -14.30 -23.86 5.65
C GLN A 7 -13.58 -22.84 6.53
N PHE A 8 -12.45 -22.31 6.07
CA PHE A 8 -11.70 -21.27 6.76
C PHE A 8 -12.51 -19.98 6.90
N VAL A 9 -13.10 -19.48 5.81
CA VAL A 9 -13.97 -18.29 5.84
C VAL A 9 -15.20 -18.51 6.72
N LYS A 10 -15.77 -19.71 6.69
CA LYS A 10 -16.89 -20.07 7.59
C LYS A 10 -16.47 -20.05 9.06
N ALA A 11 -15.27 -20.53 9.38
CA ALA A 11 -14.72 -20.49 10.73
C ALA A 11 -14.49 -19.04 11.19
N LEU A 12 -13.92 -18.18 10.34
CA LEU A 12 -13.76 -16.75 10.62
C LEU A 12 -15.11 -16.09 10.93
N ASN A 13 -16.13 -16.30 10.09
CA ASN A 13 -17.45 -15.72 10.34
C ASN A 13 -18.15 -16.27 11.59
N ALA A 14 -17.79 -17.47 12.05
CA ALA A 14 -18.29 -18.03 13.31
C ALA A 14 -17.55 -17.47 14.53
N GLU A 15 -16.26 -17.18 14.40
CA GLU A 15 -15.42 -16.61 15.47
C GLU A 15 -15.70 -15.11 15.69
N TYR A 16 -15.85 -14.36 14.61
CA TYR A 16 -16.00 -12.90 14.64
C TYR A 16 -17.45 -12.48 14.37
N SER A 17 -18.29 -12.42 15.41
CA SER A 17 -19.71 -12.05 15.24
C SER A 17 -19.94 -10.59 14.81
N ASN A 18 -18.94 -9.72 14.97
CA ASN A 18 -18.98 -8.30 14.64
C ASN A 18 -18.32 -7.97 13.29
N LEU A 19 -17.80 -8.98 12.60
CA LEU A 19 -17.22 -8.87 11.28
C LEU A 19 -17.94 -9.84 10.33
N THR A 20 -17.94 -9.50 9.05
CA THR A 20 -18.31 -10.44 7.99
C THR A 20 -17.16 -10.51 7.01
N VAL A 21 -16.61 -11.71 6.84
CA VAL A 21 -15.48 -11.98 5.96
C VAL A 21 -15.98 -12.71 4.73
N SER A 22 -15.65 -12.20 3.55
CA SER A 22 -15.75 -12.94 2.29
C SER A 22 -14.38 -13.06 1.64
N TYR A 23 -14.25 -14.05 0.74
CA TYR A 23 -13.01 -14.35 0.04
C TYR A 23 -13.25 -14.34 -1.46
N GLN A 24 -12.27 -13.82 -2.19
CA GLN A 24 -12.18 -13.91 -3.63
C GLN A 24 -10.72 -14.19 -4.02
N GLU A 25 -10.55 -14.86 -5.15
CA GLU A 25 -9.26 -15.03 -5.79
C GLU A 25 -9.28 -14.26 -7.11
N LEU A 26 -8.31 -13.38 -7.31
CA LEU A 26 -8.12 -12.66 -8.57
C LEU A 26 -6.98 -13.31 -9.35
N ASP A 27 -7.20 -13.60 -10.63
CA ASP A 27 -6.15 -14.06 -11.53
C ASP A 27 -5.55 -12.85 -12.27
N TYR A 28 -4.35 -12.44 -11.85
CA TYR A 28 -3.60 -11.31 -12.41
C TYR A 28 -2.09 -11.57 -12.33
N ASN A 29 -1.54 -12.14 -13.41
CA ASN A 29 -0.16 -12.66 -13.47
C ASN A 29 0.17 -13.71 -12.39
N GLY A 30 -0.85 -14.40 -11.91
CA GLY A 30 -0.81 -15.25 -10.73
C GLY A 30 -2.07 -15.05 -9.90
N LYS A 31 -2.33 -15.99 -8.98
CA LYS A 31 -3.48 -15.89 -8.10
C LYS A 31 -3.18 -14.88 -6.99
N ILE A 32 -4.15 -14.04 -6.69
CA ILE A 32 -4.07 -13.03 -5.63
C ILE A 32 -5.21 -13.34 -4.67
N PRO A 33 -4.91 -13.81 -3.45
CA PRO A 33 -5.91 -14.04 -2.41
C PRO A 33 -6.42 -12.71 -1.84
N ILE A 34 -7.74 -12.55 -1.76
CA ILE A 34 -8.38 -11.30 -1.34
C ILE A 34 -9.45 -11.58 -0.31
N PHE A 35 -9.32 -10.93 0.84
CA PHE A 35 -10.32 -10.95 1.91
C PHE A 35 -11.04 -9.60 1.96
N PHE A 36 -12.36 -9.64 1.98
CA PHE A 36 -13.19 -8.47 2.24
C PHE A 36 -13.80 -8.60 3.63
N VAL A 37 -13.55 -7.61 4.48
CA VAL A 37 -13.92 -7.60 5.89
C VAL A 37 -14.86 -6.43 6.12
N ARG A 38 -16.14 -6.72 6.28
CA ARG A 38 -17.18 -5.74 6.62
C ARG A 38 -17.32 -5.70 8.14
N PHE A 39 -17.25 -4.52 8.73
CA PHE A 39 -17.35 -4.33 10.18
C PHE A 39 -18.53 -3.44 10.52
N THR A 40 -19.11 -3.60 11.71
CA THR A 40 -20.28 -2.80 12.12
C THR A 40 -19.90 -1.45 12.72
N THR A 41 -18.85 -1.40 13.55
CA THR A 41 -18.41 -0.16 14.22
C THR A 41 -16.89 -0.01 14.16
N LEU A 42 -16.39 1.24 14.24
CA LEU A 42 -14.95 1.50 14.33
C LEU A 42 -14.31 0.83 15.54
N ARG A 43 -15.05 0.73 16.65
CA ARG A 43 -14.56 0.08 17.87
C ARG A 43 -14.34 -1.40 17.65
N ASP A 44 -15.28 -2.07 16.99
CA ASP A 44 -15.16 -3.48 16.62
C ASP A 44 -13.88 -3.68 15.83
N LEU A 45 -13.73 -2.96 14.71
CA LEU A 45 -12.56 -3.04 13.88
C LEU A 45 -11.28 -2.80 14.68
N ALA A 46 -11.20 -1.71 15.45
CA ALA A 46 -10.02 -1.33 16.22
C ALA A 46 -9.55 -2.42 17.21
N THR A 47 -10.47 -3.27 17.68
CA THR A 47 -10.16 -4.34 18.65
C THR A 47 -9.90 -5.70 18.00
N THR A 48 -10.39 -5.95 16.78
CA THR A 48 -10.37 -7.27 16.16
C THR A 48 -9.45 -7.39 14.95
N TRP A 49 -9.15 -6.28 14.24
CA TRP A 49 -8.44 -6.35 12.96
C TRP A 49 -7.10 -7.06 13.04
N SER A 50 -6.31 -6.83 14.10
CA SER A 50 -4.97 -7.42 14.22
C SER A 50 -5.04 -8.93 14.42
N LYS A 51 -5.98 -9.40 15.24
CA LYS A 51 -6.20 -10.83 15.45
C LYS A 51 -6.64 -11.52 14.17
N LEU A 52 -7.54 -10.89 13.42
CA LEU A 52 -7.96 -11.42 12.12
C LEU A 52 -6.78 -11.54 11.15
N VAL A 53 -5.91 -10.52 11.09
CA VAL A 53 -4.69 -10.55 10.27
C VAL A 53 -3.75 -11.67 10.71
N ASP A 54 -3.57 -11.85 12.02
CA ASP A 54 -2.74 -12.93 12.57
C ASP A 54 -3.30 -14.31 12.21
N THR A 55 -4.62 -14.50 12.34
CA THR A 55 -5.31 -15.73 11.92
C THR A 55 -5.11 -15.99 10.42
N ILE A 56 -5.29 -14.98 9.56
CA ILE A 56 -5.06 -15.13 8.11
C ILE A 56 -3.58 -15.49 7.83
N ALA A 57 -2.63 -14.87 8.53
CA ALA A 57 -1.22 -15.18 8.35
C ALA A 57 -0.89 -16.63 8.79
N PHE A 58 -1.37 -17.04 9.95
CA PHE A 58 -1.02 -18.34 10.53
C PHE A 58 -1.76 -19.50 9.87
N ASP A 59 -3.07 -19.35 9.63
CA ASP A 59 -3.92 -20.46 9.18
C ASP A 59 -4.09 -20.53 7.65
N PHE A 60 -4.00 -19.40 6.95
CA PHE A 60 -4.14 -19.34 5.49
C PHE A 60 -2.80 -19.16 4.78
N GLN A 61 -2.05 -18.08 5.09
CA GLN A 61 -0.81 -17.77 4.36
C GLN A 61 0.25 -18.87 4.50
N SER A 62 0.36 -19.51 5.68
CA SER A 62 1.29 -20.62 5.92
C SER A 62 1.03 -21.87 5.07
N GLN A 63 -0.19 -22.01 4.53
CA GLN A 63 -0.60 -23.13 3.68
C GLN A 63 -0.30 -22.88 2.20
N LEU A 64 0.01 -21.64 1.83
CA LEU A 64 0.36 -21.28 0.46
C LEU A 64 1.79 -21.74 0.16
N THR A 65 1.99 -22.28 -1.04
CA THR A 65 3.32 -22.70 -1.52
C THR A 65 3.87 -21.78 -2.60
N ASP A 66 3.00 -20.98 -3.22
CA ASP A 66 3.36 -20.04 -4.26
C ASP A 66 3.83 -18.72 -3.63
N GLU A 67 5.10 -18.38 -3.81
CA GLU A 67 5.67 -17.13 -3.28
C GLU A 67 4.89 -15.92 -3.79
N PHE A 68 4.42 -15.93 -5.04
CA PHE A 68 3.65 -14.81 -5.56
C PHE A 68 2.37 -14.59 -4.75
N GLN A 69 1.60 -15.65 -4.50
CA GLN A 69 0.41 -15.56 -3.63
C GLN A 69 0.75 -15.12 -2.20
N ILE A 70 1.78 -15.71 -1.60
CA ILE A 70 2.21 -15.39 -0.22
C ILE A 70 2.49 -13.90 -0.07
N TRP A 71 3.20 -13.32 -1.05
CA TRP A 71 3.56 -11.92 -1.03
C TRP A 71 2.44 -10.98 -1.47
N ASN A 72 1.32 -11.49 -2.02
CA ASN A 72 0.24 -10.68 -2.59
C ASN A 72 -1.14 -10.97 -1.99
N ILE A 73 -1.21 -11.24 -0.69
CA ILE A 73 -2.49 -11.29 0.03
C ILE A 73 -3.01 -9.87 0.29
N TYR A 74 -4.28 -9.63 -0.05
CA TYR A 74 -4.98 -8.38 0.22
C TYR A 74 -6.09 -8.59 1.27
N ILE A 75 -6.21 -7.63 2.17
CA ILE A 75 -7.31 -7.55 3.15
C ILE A 75 -7.92 -6.16 3.06
N PHE A 76 -9.13 -6.09 2.53
CA PHE A 76 -9.93 -4.86 2.47
C PHE A 76 -10.85 -4.80 3.67
N PHE A 77 -10.70 -3.75 4.48
CA PHE A 77 -11.63 -3.44 5.56
C PHE A 77 -12.62 -2.39 5.05
N ILE A 78 -13.89 -2.77 4.94
CA ILE A 78 -14.91 -1.95 4.29
C ILE A 78 -15.72 -1.19 5.33
N ARG A 79 -15.65 0.14 5.24
CA ARG A 79 -16.33 1.07 6.14
C ARG A 79 -17.83 1.10 5.85
N PRO A 80 -18.70 0.84 6.83
CA PRO A 80 -20.13 1.06 6.68
C PRO A 80 -20.47 2.55 6.59
N ALA A 81 -21.46 2.89 5.77
CA ALA A 81 -21.89 4.27 5.48
C ALA A 81 -22.32 5.10 6.71
N GLY A 82 -22.58 4.47 7.87
CA GLY A 82 -23.05 5.14 9.09
C GLY A 82 -21.96 5.70 10.02
N ILE A 83 -20.67 5.55 9.68
CA ILE A 83 -19.57 6.04 10.52
C ILE A 83 -19.29 7.52 10.21
N ILE A 84 -19.53 8.39 11.19
CA ILE A 84 -19.40 9.85 11.04
C ILE A 84 -18.08 10.37 11.64
N ASP A 85 -17.47 9.64 12.57
CA ASP A 85 -16.21 10.04 13.23
C ASP A 85 -15.01 9.85 12.28
N GLU A 86 -14.78 10.87 11.44
CA GLU A 86 -13.68 10.89 10.48
C GLU A 86 -12.30 10.88 11.14
N LEU A 87 -12.15 11.50 12.32
CA LEU A 87 -10.86 11.57 13.00
C LEU A 87 -10.44 10.19 13.51
N ALA A 88 -11.36 9.49 14.19
CA ALA A 88 -11.11 8.13 14.64
C ALA A 88 -10.91 7.17 13.47
N TYR A 89 -11.69 7.33 12.40
CA TYR A 89 -11.54 6.56 11.16
C TYR A 89 -10.16 6.75 10.53
N ASN A 90 -9.72 7.99 10.31
CA ASN A 90 -8.44 8.30 9.69
C ASN A 90 -7.25 7.82 10.54
N SER A 91 -7.34 7.95 11.87
CA SER A 91 -6.33 7.43 12.79
C SER A 91 -6.22 5.90 12.68
N LEU A 92 -7.36 5.20 12.65
CA LEU A 92 -7.40 3.75 12.52
C LEU A 92 -6.93 3.29 11.14
N LYS A 93 -7.32 4.00 10.07
CA LYS A 93 -6.85 3.78 8.69
C LYS A 93 -5.34 3.82 8.62
N LEU A 94 -4.73 4.91 9.09
CA LEU A 94 -3.27 5.05 9.12
C LEU A 94 -2.59 3.93 9.92
N LYS A 95 -3.20 3.49 11.03
CA LYS A 95 -2.65 2.40 11.83
C LYS A 95 -2.66 1.06 11.06
N ILE A 96 -3.77 0.76 10.38
CA ILE A 96 -3.96 -0.50 9.66
C ILE A 96 -3.14 -0.53 8.37
N GLU A 97 -3.15 0.53 7.57
CA GLU A 97 -2.48 0.56 6.26
C GLU A 97 -0.96 0.63 6.36
N ASN A 98 -0.43 1.20 7.46
CA ASN A 98 1.01 1.19 7.73
C ASN A 98 1.50 -0.13 8.35
N ASP A 99 0.59 -1.03 8.72
CA ASP A 99 0.97 -2.36 9.19
C ASP A 99 1.32 -3.25 8.00
N THR A 100 2.63 -3.43 7.78
CA THR A 100 3.18 -4.19 6.64
C THR A 100 3.31 -5.69 6.92
N PHE A 101 2.86 -6.16 8.09
CA PHE A 101 2.95 -7.55 8.47
C PHE A 101 2.03 -8.43 7.61
N SER A 102 2.54 -9.54 7.08
CA SER A 102 1.82 -10.64 6.39
C SER A 102 1.05 -10.33 5.10
N SER A 103 0.50 -9.13 4.93
CA SER A 103 -0.53 -8.82 3.94
C SER A 103 -0.64 -7.32 3.69
N ARG A 104 -1.15 -6.94 2.52
CA ARG A 104 -1.55 -5.56 2.22
C ARG A 104 -2.94 -5.31 2.79
N LYS A 105 -3.05 -4.34 3.70
CA LYS A 105 -4.31 -3.98 4.36
C LYS A 105 -4.74 -2.62 3.86
N ILE A 106 -6.00 -2.48 3.47
CA ILE A 106 -6.53 -1.23 2.91
C ILE A 106 -7.89 -0.97 3.53
N LEU A 107 -8.11 0.25 4.00
CA LEU A 107 -9.38 0.70 4.55
C LEU A 107 -10.13 1.49 3.47
N VAL A 108 -11.27 0.96 3.03
CA VAL A 108 -12.04 1.50 1.90
C VAL A 108 -13.47 1.81 2.30
N GLU A 109 -14.11 2.71 1.56
CA GLU A 109 -15.55 2.97 1.67
C GLU A 109 -16.37 1.80 1.10
N ASP A 110 -17.65 1.72 1.47
CA ASP A 110 -18.53 0.69 0.96
C ASP A 110 -18.87 0.91 -0.52
N HIS A 111 -18.19 0.15 -1.38
CA HIS A 111 -18.35 0.10 -2.82
C HIS A 111 -18.54 -1.34 -3.30
N ASP A 112 -18.86 -1.48 -4.58
CA ASP A 112 -18.86 -2.79 -5.22
C ASP A 112 -17.45 -3.40 -5.19
N THR A 113 -17.37 -4.71 -5.01
CA THR A 113 -16.07 -5.40 -4.91
C THR A 113 -15.23 -5.21 -6.17
N ASP A 114 -15.83 -5.21 -7.36
CA ASP A 114 -15.09 -5.01 -8.60
C ASP A 114 -14.54 -3.59 -8.71
N GLU A 115 -15.26 -2.58 -8.20
CA GLU A 115 -14.76 -1.19 -8.11
C GLU A 115 -13.51 -1.12 -7.22
N ILE A 116 -13.57 -1.72 -6.02
CA ILE A 116 -12.45 -1.78 -5.07
C ILE A 116 -11.23 -2.45 -5.72
N LEU A 117 -11.43 -3.59 -6.40
CA LEU A 117 -10.36 -4.30 -7.08
C LEU A 117 -9.74 -3.49 -8.22
N ASN A 118 -10.57 -2.81 -9.01
CA ASN A 118 -10.12 -1.98 -10.12
C ASN A 118 -9.33 -0.76 -9.64
N GLU A 119 -9.70 -0.15 -8.52
CA GLU A 119 -9.00 1.00 -7.94
C GLU A 119 -7.68 0.60 -7.27
N HIS A 120 -7.69 -0.47 -6.48
CA HIS A 120 -6.58 -0.76 -5.56
C HIS A 120 -5.62 -1.86 -6.00
N ILE A 121 -5.99 -2.69 -7.00
CA ILE A 121 -5.15 -3.79 -7.46
C ILE A 121 -4.88 -3.70 -8.96
N ILE A 122 -5.93 -3.68 -9.77
CA ILE A 122 -5.79 -3.81 -11.24
C ILE A 122 -5.39 -2.46 -11.85
N ASN A 123 -5.82 -1.36 -11.22
CA ASN A 123 -5.56 0.01 -11.64
C ASN A 123 -5.94 0.26 -13.12
N LYS A 124 -7.03 -0.36 -13.59
CA LYS A 124 -7.55 -0.24 -14.97
C LYS A 124 -7.87 1.20 -15.36
N ASN A 125 -8.13 2.07 -14.38
CA ASN A 125 -8.44 3.48 -14.59
C ASN A 125 -7.20 4.37 -14.76
N VAL A 126 -5.98 3.83 -14.70
CA VAL A 126 -4.80 4.55 -15.17
C VAL A 126 -4.81 4.52 -16.69
N ASN A 127 -5.45 5.52 -17.27
CA ASN A 127 -5.13 5.93 -18.63
C ASN A 127 -3.69 6.40 -18.64
N PHE A 128 -2.74 5.48 -18.84
CA PHE A 128 -1.46 5.80 -19.44
C PHE A 128 -1.75 6.24 -20.88
N SER A 129 -2.31 7.44 -21.02
CA SER A 129 -2.28 8.13 -22.29
C SER A 129 -0.80 8.37 -22.56
N VAL A 130 -0.17 7.48 -23.32
CA VAL A 130 1.17 7.65 -23.91
C VAL A 130 1.14 8.77 -24.99
N ASN A 131 0.27 9.76 -24.79
CA ASN A 131 0.25 11.05 -25.44
C ASN A 131 0.87 12.13 -24.54
N GLN A 132 1.59 11.75 -23.47
CA GLN A 132 2.77 12.53 -23.14
C GLN A 132 3.79 12.27 -24.25
N VAL A 133 3.66 13.06 -25.31
CA VAL A 133 4.74 13.34 -26.26
C VAL A 133 6.00 13.41 -25.41
N ALA A 134 6.94 12.50 -25.63
CA ALA A 134 8.25 12.58 -25.01
C ALA A 134 8.67 14.03 -25.14
N ARG A 135 8.71 14.78 -24.02
CA ARG A 135 9.19 16.15 -24.06
C ARG A 135 10.57 16.01 -24.71
N PRO A 136 10.84 16.67 -25.85
CA PRO A 136 12.16 16.59 -26.45
C PRO A 136 13.14 16.85 -25.32
N SER A 137 14.14 15.97 -25.17
CA SER A 137 15.13 16.01 -24.10
C SER A 137 15.44 17.47 -23.78
N ALA A 138 14.84 17.98 -22.70
CA ALA A 138 15.04 19.37 -22.35
C ALA A 138 16.49 19.41 -21.90
N ASN A 139 17.33 20.08 -22.68
CA ASN A 139 18.69 20.35 -22.26
C ASN A 139 18.57 21.03 -20.89
N PHE A 140 19.18 20.39 -19.90
CA PHE A 140 19.17 20.89 -18.55
C PHE A 140 19.88 22.26 -18.55
N GLU A 141 19.12 23.33 -18.34
CA GLU A 141 19.67 24.66 -18.12
C GLU A 141 19.80 24.90 -16.62
N PRO A 142 21.03 25.10 -16.11
CA PRO A 142 21.24 25.43 -14.71
C PRO A 142 20.58 26.78 -14.38
N ASP A 143 19.73 26.82 -13.36
CA ASP A 143 19.16 28.07 -12.86
C ASP A 143 20.23 28.86 -12.06
N PRO A 144 20.65 30.06 -12.53
CA PRO A 144 21.68 30.86 -11.87
C PRO A 144 21.30 31.30 -10.44
N LEU A 145 20.00 31.41 -10.16
CA LEU A 145 19.48 31.79 -8.85
C LEU A 145 19.64 30.62 -7.87
N LEU A 146 19.32 29.40 -8.30
CA LEU A 146 19.57 28.18 -7.52
C LEU A 146 21.06 27.97 -7.26
N TRP A 147 21.92 28.31 -8.24
CA TRP A 147 23.37 28.30 -8.07
C TRP A 147 23.82 29.22 -6.92
N SER A 148 23.37 30.47 -6.92
CA SER A 148 23.73 31.45 -5.87
C SER A 148 23.29 31.02 -4.46
N ILE A 149 22.20 30.25 -4.36
CA ILE A 149 21.67 29.76 -3.09
C ILE A 149 22.50 28.57 -2.56
N LEU A 150 23.16 27.82 -3.44
CA LEU A 150 23.87 26.58 -3.12
C LEU A 150 25.39 26.76 -3.04
N GLU A 151 25.97 27.75 -3.73
CA GLU A 151 27.42 27.92 -3.90
C GLU A 151 28.20 28.00 -2.58
N ASP A 152 27.58 28.50 -1.51
CA ASP A 152 28.19 28.65 -0.18
C ASP A 152 27.56 27.75 0.92
N LYS A 153 26.64 26.84 0.56
CA LYS A 153 25.96 25.99 1.54
C LYS A 153 26.64 24.63 1.68
N VAL A 154 27.32 24.45 2.81
CA VAL A 154 27.78 23.13 3.28
C VAL A 154 26.64 22.44 4.05
N LEU A 155 26.46 21.13 3.86
CA LEU A 155 25.53 20.33 4.66
C LEU A 155 25.79 20.57 6.16
N LYS A 156 24.85 21.20 6.86
CA LYS A 156 24.99 21.47 8.29
C LYS A 156 24.90 20.15 9.06
N LYS A 157 25.86 19.96 9.97
CA LYS A 157 26.19 18.75 10.75
C LYS A 157 25.03 18.16 11.58
N GLN A 158 24.01 17.59 10.95
CA GLN A 158 23.17 16.59 11.60
C GLN A 158 23.15 15.33 10.73
N LYS A 159 23.92 14.32 11.19
CA LYS A 159 24.10 12.98 10.61
C LYS A 159 24.41 12.99 9.11
N ILE A 160 25.59 13.50 8.77
CA ILE A 160 26.21 13.25 7.47
C ILE A 160 26.60 11.77 7.45
N THR A 161 25.93 10.95 6.64
CA THR A 161 26.45 9.63 6.27
C THR A 161 27.42 9.78 5.09
N SER A 162 28.34 8.83 4.91
CA SER A 162 29.28 8.82 3.79
C SER A 162 28.60 8.95 2.43
N GLU A 163 27.42 8.34 2.30
CA GLU A 163 26.64 8.36 1.06
C GLU A 163 26.06 9.75 0.79
N ALA A 164 25.61 10.47 1.83
CA ALA A 164 25.04 11.81 1.70
C ALA A 164 26.09 12.84 1.25
N SER A 165 27.33 12.73 1.74
CA SER A 165 28.44 13.56 1.25
C SER A 165 28.79 13.23 -0.19
N SER A 166 28.91 11.94 -0.52
CA SER A 166 29.24 11.50 -1.89
C SER A 166 28.19 11.96 -2.90
N ALA A 167 26.91 11.85 -2.55
CA ALA A 167 25.80 12.28 -3.41
C ALA A 167 25.78 13.81 -3.60
N PHE A 168 26.08 14.58 -2.57
CA PHE A 168 26.19 16.03 -2.67
C PHE A 168 27.36 16.46 -3.57
N ASP A 169 28.53 15.84 -3.39
CA ASP A 169 29.72 16.13 -4.21
C ASP A 169 29.49 15.75 -5.68
N GLU A 170 28.80 14.64 -5.93
CA GLU A 170 28.44 14.20 -7.29
C GLU A 170 27.42 15.14 -7.94
N LEU A 171 26.42 15.61 -7.19
CA LEU A 171 25.47 16.63 -7.66
C LEU A 171 26.19 17.94 -8.03
N VAL A 172 27.08 18.43 -7.16
CA VAL A 172 27.87 19.64 -7.45
C VAL A 172 28.73 19.44 -8.70
N LYS A 173 29.32 18.25 -8.89
CA LYS A 173 30.15 17.93 -10.06
C LYS A 173 29.33 17.87 -11.35
N GLN A 174 28.16 17.24 -11.34
CA GLN A 174 27.27 17.16 -12.50
C GLN A 174 26.70 18.54 -12.88
N LEU A 175 26.44 19.40 -11.90
CA LEU A 175 25.98 20.78 -12.13
C LEU A 175 27.08 21.70 -12.70
N LYS A 176 28.36 21.46 -12.35
CA LYS A 176 29.51 22.23 -12.87
C LYS A 176 29.94 21.84 -14.28
N THR A 177 29.50 20.71 -14.80
CA THR A 177 29.92 20.22 -16.10
C THR A 177 28.73 20.33 -17.07
N PRO A 178 28.68 21.34 -17.96
CA PRO A 178 27.63 21.38 -18.96
C PRO A 178 27.76 20.13 -19.83
N ARG A 179 26.72 19.29 -19.85
CA ARG A 179 26.67 18.17 -20.79
C ARG A 179 26.61 18.75 -22.21
N SER A 180 27.62 18.41 -23.01
CA SER A 180 27.70 18.72 -24.44
C SER A 180 26.57 18.05 -25.21
#